data_AF-A0A347UGS9-F1
#
_entry.id   AF-A0A347UGS9-F1
#
_cell.length_a   1.000
_cell.length_b   1.000
_cell.length_c   1.000
_cell.angle_alpha   90.00
_cell.angle_beta   90.00
_cell.angle_gamma   90.00
#
_symmetry.space_group_name_H-M   'P 1'
#
loop_
_entity.id
_entity.type
_entity.pdbx_description
1 polymer ?
#
loop_
_entity_poly.entity_id
_entity_poly.type
_entity_poly.pdbx_seq_one_letter_code
_entity_poly.pdbx_strand_id
1 'polypeptide(L)' 'MPTTKQFPEVKIRRWYDTKFIAIMDIPEPHRSEFRNWIKGQAMPVIFGLHGGAYASDWKRFVEHGQHFAH' A
#
# COMPACT_ATOMS: atom_id res chain seq x y z
N MET A 1 -10.20 19.28 -12.72
CA MET A 1 -10.83 18.01 -12.30
C MET A 1 -9.71 17.14 -11.76
N PRO A 2 -9.73 16.67 -10.50
CA PRO A 2 -8.72 15.73 -10.05
C PRO A 2 -8.97 14.42 -10.81
N THR A 3 -8.06 14.07 -11.70
CA THR A 3 -8.09 12.81 -12.43
C THR A 3 -7.94 11.73 -11.38
N THR A 4 -9.05 11.07 -11.01
CA THR A 4 -9.01 9.92 -10.11
C THR A 4 -8.19 8.85 -10.83
N LYS A 5 -6.88 8.80 -10.57
CA LYS A 5 -6.05 7.71 -11.09
C LYS A 5 -6.68 6.45 -10.52
N GLN A 6 -7.19 5.59 -11.40
CA GLN A 6 -7.73 4.30 -10.98
C GLN A 6 -6.55 3.49 -10.46
N PHE A 7 -6.44 3.41 -9.15
CA PHE A 7 -5.48 2.51 -8.52
C PHE A 7 -5.97 1.08 -8.67
N PRO A 8 -5.04 0.12 -8.81
CA PRO A 8 -5.36 -1.29 -8.90
C PRO A 8 -6.09 -1.75 -7.64
N GLU A 9 -7.10 -2.60 -7.82
CA GLU A 9 -7.71 -3.31 -6.71
C GLU A 9 -6.68 -4.29 -6.13
N VAL A 10 -6.38 -4.14 -4.84
CA VAL A 10 -5.44 -5.01 -4.12
C VAL A 10 -6.21 -5.85 -3.11
N LYS A 11 -5.77 -7.11 -2.94
CA LYS A 11 -6.42 -8.03 -2.01
C LYS A 11 -6.14 -7.63 -0.57
N ILE A 12 -7.19 -7.18 0.13
CA ILE A 12 -7.12 -6.96 1.58
C ILE A 12 -7.23 -8.30 2.30
N ARG A 13 -6.27 -8.56 3.18
CA ARG A 13 -6.19 -9.73 4.04
C ARG A 13 -6.45 -9.29 5.49
N ARG A 14 -6.94 -10.21 6.31
CA ARG A 14 -7.23 -9.96 7.73
C ARG A 14 -6.47 -10.98 8.58
N TRP A 15 -5.79 -10.50 9.60
CA TRP A 15 -5.20 -11.33 10.66
C TRP A 15 -5.61 -10.72 12.00
N TYR A 16 -6.35 -11.50 12.79
CA TYR A 16 -7.01 -11.02 14.00
C TYR A 16 -7.86 -9.79 13.65
N ASP A 17 -7.58 -8.65 14.27
CA ASP A 17 -8.29 -7.39 14.01
C ASP A 17 -7.55 -6.46 13.05
N THR A 18 -6.40 -6.91 12.53
CA THR A 18 -5.56 -6.13 11.63
C THR A 18 -5.87 -6.46 10.18
N LYS A 19 -6.11 -5.43 9.36
CA LYS A 19 -6.22 -5.54 7.90
C LYS A 19 -4.93 -5.11 7.22
N PHE A 20 -4.43 -5.92 6.31
CA PHE A 20 -3.17 -5.69 5.60
C PHE A 20 -3.30 -6.03 4.12
N ILE A 21 -2.37 -5.53 3.32
CA ILE A 21 -2.18 -5.90 1.92
C ILE A 21 -0.79 -6.49 1.75
N ALA A 22 -0.65 -7.43 0.81
CA ALA A 22 0.68 -7.88 0.43
C ALA A 22 1.27 -6.87 -0.56
N ILE A 23 2.47 -6.37 -0.28
CA ILE A 23 3.09 -5.35 -1.16
C ILE A 23 3.35 -5.94 -2.56
N MET A 24 3.63 -7.24 -2.65
CA MET A 24 3.81 -7.96 -3.91
C MET A 24 2.52 -8.09 -4.75
N ASP A 25 1.33 -7.91 -4.16
CA ASP A 25 0.06 -7.94 -4.88
C ASP A 25 -0.23 -6.59 -5.57
N ILE A 26 0.50 -5.52 -5.21
CA ILE A 26 0.39 -4.21 -5.84
C ILE A 26 1.18 -4.26 -7.16
N PRO A 27 0.61 -3.93 -8.34
CA PRO A 27 1.36 -3.87 -9.59
C PRO A 27 2.32 -2.66 -9.62
N GLU A 28 3.39 -2.77 -10.42
CA GLU A 28 4.22 -1.61 -10.77
C GLU A 28 3.44 -0.64 -11.67
N PRO A 29 3.71 0.68 -11.62
CA PRO A 29 4.72 1.37 -10.79
C PRO A 29 4.26 1.67 -9.36
N HIS A 30 2.98 1.46 -9.04
CA HIS A 30 2.39 1.84 -7.76
C HIS A 30 3.04 1.15 -6.56
N ARG A 31 3.53 -0.08 -6.74
CA ARG A 31 4.32 -0.77 -5.72
C ARG A 31 5.57 0.01 -5.34
N SER A 32 6.36 0.47 -6.32
CA SER A 32 7.56 1.25 -6.06
C SER A 32 7.25 2.62 -5.45
N GLU A 33 6.22 3.31 -5.95
CA GLU A 33 5.75 4.57 -5.38
C GLU A 33 5.30 4.41 -3.92
N PHE A 34 4.47 3.40 -3.65
CA PHE A 34 3.97 3.11 -2.32
C PHE A 34 5.09 2.66 -1.36
N ARG A 35 6.03 1.83 -1.83
CA ARG A 35 7.22 1.44 -1.05
C ARG A 35 8.06 2.65 -0.66
N ASN A 36 8.22 3.62 -1.57
CA ASN A 36 8.92 4.86 -1.28
C ASN A 36 8.13 5.74 -0.29
N TRP A 37 6.81 5.78 -0.41
CA TRP A 37 5.92 6.56 0.45
C TRP A 37 5.89 6.05 1.90
N ILE A 38 5.83 4.73 2.10
CA ILE A 38 5.81 4.10 3.44
C ILE A 38 7.20 3.90 4.06
N LYS A 39 8.30 4.40 3.45
CA LYS A 39 9.68 4.18 3.93
C LYS A 39 9.78 4.45 5.45
N GLY A 40 9.89 3.38 6.24
CA GLY A 40 10.01 3.42 7.70
C GLY A 40 8.72 3.19 8.51
N GLN A 41 7.54 3.11 7.88
CA GLN A 41 6.24 2.94 8.55
C GLN A 41 5.58 1.56 8.33
N ALA A 42 6.08 0.73 7.41
CA ALA A 42 5.51 -0.60 7.17
C ALA A 42 5.88 -1.58 8.31
N MET A 43 4.98 -1.73 9.28
CA MET A 43 5.07 -2.70 10.38
C MET A 43 4.86 -4.16 9.89
N PRO A 44 5.19 -5.17 10.71
CA PRO A 44 6.10 -6.24 10.36
C PRO A 44 5.48 -7.32 9.47
N VAL A 45 6.36 -7.87 8.64
CA VAL A 45 6.27 -9.16 7.98
C VAL A 45 5.61 -10.20 8.88
N ILE A 46 4.36 -10.56 8.61
CA ILE A 46 3.87 -11.86 9.04
C ILE A 46 3.08 -12.48 7.89
N PHE A 47 3.82 -13.23 7.08
CA PHE A 47 3.47 -14.40 6.27
C PHE A 47 4.61 -14.59 5.25
N GLY A 48 5.62 -15.39 5.61
CA GLY A 48 6.59 -15.95 4.66
C GLY A 48 7.38 -14.95 3.77
N LEU A 49 8.12 -14.01 4.38
CA LEU A 49 9.21 -13.22 3.76
C LEU A 49 8.88 -12.07 2.78
N HIS A 50 7.62 -11.85 2.35
CA HIS A 50 7.37 -10.90 1.24
C HIS A 50 6.96 -9.46 1.60
N GLY A 51 6.81 -9.13 2.89
CA GLY A 51 6.45 -7.76 3.33
C GLY A 51 4.97 -7.42 3.10
N GLY A 52 4.32 -6.92 4.15
CA GLY A 52 2.95 -6.41 4.11
C GLY A 52 2.91 -4.94 4.52
N ALA A 53 1.80 -4.27 4.23
CA ALA A 53 1.49 -2.95 4.74
C ALA A 53 0.06 -2.92 5.25
N TYR A 54 -0.28 -2.00 6.16
CA TYR A 54 -1.66 -1.87 6.60
C TYR A 54 -2.55 -1.44 5.43
N ALA A 55 -3.77 -1.99 5.38
CA ALA A 55 -4.74 -1.60 4.35
C ALA A 55 -5.11 -0.10 4.45
N SER A 56 -5.03 0.48 5.66
CA SER A 56 -5.19 1.92 5.88
C SER A 56 -4.11 2.76 5.24
N ASP A 57 -2.86 2.28 5.20
CA ASP A 57 -1.75 3.02 4.58
C ASP A 57 -1.89 3.05 3.07
N TRP A 58 -2.30 1.92 2.48
CA TRP A 58 -2.66 1.87 1.06
C TRP A 58 -3.80 2.83 0.74
N LYS A 59 -4.85 2.85 1.55
CA LYS A 59 -5.97 3.78 1.36
C LYS A 59 -5.50 5.25 1.42
N ARG A 60 -4.67 5.60 2.42
CA ARG A 60 -4.09 6.95 2.53
C ARG A 60 -3.19 7.30 1.34
N PHE A 61 -2.42 6.35 0.84
CA PHE A 61 -1.60 6.53 -0.36
C PHE A 61 -2.46 6.76 -1.61
N VAL A 62 -3.54 6.01 -1.79
CA VAL A 62 -4.50 6.20 -2.89
C VAL A 62 -5.16 7.58 -2.81
N GLU A 63 -5.50 8.04 -1.61
CA GLU A 63 -6.17 9.33 -1.37
C GLU A 63 -5.22 10.53 -1.44
N HIS A 64 -3.97 10.39 -1.00
CA HIS A 64 -3.07 11.54 -0.74
C HIS A 64 -1.64 11.36 -1.25
N GLY A 65 -1.20 10.14 -1.57
CA GLY A 65 0.19 9.80 -1.85
C GLY A 65 0.81 10.50 -3.07
N GLN A 66 0.00 11.03 -3.98
CA GLN A 66 0.48 11.79 -5.14
C GLN A 66 0.91 13.22 -4.83
N HIS A 67 0.54 13.78 -3.67
CA HIS A 67 0.89 15.17 -3.34
C HIS A 67 2.35 15.37 -2.90
N PHE A 68 3.09 14.29 -2.63
CA PHE A 68 4.45 14.34 -2.08
C PHE A 68 5.55 13.82 -3.03
N ALA A 69 5.20 13.43 -4.26
CA ALA A 69 6.16 13.11 -5.30
C ALA A 69 6.49 14.37 -6.11
N HIS A 70 7.23 15.32 -5.50
CA HIS A 70 7.76 16.50 -6.18
C HIS A 70 9.18 16.81 -5.68
#